data_AF-A0A969P1Q9-F1
#
_entry.id   AF-A0A969P1Q9-F1
#
_cell.length_a   1.000
_cell.length_b   1.000
_cell.length_c   1.000
_cell.angle_alpha   90.00
_cell.angle_beta   90.00
_cell.angle_gamma   90.00
#
_symmetry.space_group_name_H-M   'P 1'
#
loop_
_entity.id
_entity.type
_entity.pdbx_description
1 polymer ?
#
loop_
_entity_poly.entity_id
_entity_poly.type
_entity_poly.pdbx_seq_one_letter_code
_entity_poly.pdbx_strand_id
1 'polypeptide(L)'
;MERLRRRREAQGRYDVAALCLYRCLELLSQQRLALWGISTDRPDFAAALRRKPRLEDRYRDVSRAQGRRRFYGLPDRSFGLFVGYMLLAALDDQLVADYPIDQIERQTHVRNQSILAHGFRLITETEYDSFREIVETLLDRFFAVLATDRAFWEATYHLYNPSPPRRLNDTRERRQQTQQLANVSPAPAAATPAHSRPG
;
A
#
# COMPACT_ATOMS: atom_id res chain seq x y z
N MET A 1 2.89 0.85 -1.73
CA MET A 1 1.96 1.06 -0.59
C MET A 1 2.73 1.17 0.74
N GLU A 2 3.69 0.28 0.98
CA GLU A 2 4.61 0.23 2.13
C GLU A 2 5.17 1.60 2.63
N ARG A 3 5.82 2.41 1.78
CA ARG A 3 6.42 3.69 2.22
C ARG A 3 5.41 4.81 2.48
N LEU A 4 4.28 4.88 1.79
CA LEU A 4 3.26 5.92 2.05
C LEU A 4 2.63 5.68 3.43
N ARG A 5 2.38 4.42 3.73
CA ARG A 5 1.95 3.94 5.03
C ARG A 5 2.98 4.26 6.12
N ARG A 6 4.23 3.80 6.01
CA ARG A 6 5.31 4.08 7.00
C ARG A 6 5.58 5.57 7.21
N ARG A 7 5.50 6.38 6.14
CA ARG A 7 5.66 7.84 6.22
C ARG A 7 4.49 8.54 6.91
N ARG A 8 3.28 7.97 6.83
CA ARG A 8 2.06 8.50 7.46
C ARG A 8 1.93 8.04 8.91
N GLU A 9 2.33 6.80 9.23
CA GLU A 9 2.55 6.32 10.59
C GLU A 9 3.52 7.25 11.36
N ALA A 10 4.68 7.55 10.77
CA ALA A 10 5.66 8.48 11.34
C ALA A 10 5.16 9.93 11.50
N GLN A 11 3.98 10.26 10.96
CA GLN A 11 3.33 11.57 11.06
C GLN A 11 2.07 11.53 11.97
N GLY A 12 1.77 10.40 12.62
CA GLY A 12 0.55 10.20 13.41
C GLY A 12 -0.73 10.20 12.56
N ARG A 13 -0.61 10.02 11.23
CA ARG A 13 -1.74 10.04 10.27
C ARG A 13 -2.26 8.63 10.01
N TYR A 14 -2.65 7.95 11.09
CA TYR A 14 -3.10 6.56 11.06
C TYR A 14 -4.32 6.33 10.17
N ASP A 15 -5.19 7.33 9.99
CA ASP A 15 -6.36 7.20 9.11
C ASP A 15 -5.98 6.97 7.65
N VAL A 16 -4.94 7.66 7.16
CA VAL A 16 -4.49 7.50 5.76
C VAL A 16 -3.77 6.17 5.59
N ALA A 17 -2.99 5.76 6.58
CA ALA A 17 -2.34 4.45 6.57
C ALA A 17 -3.38 3.33 6.58
N ALA A 18 -4.42 3.44 7.43
CA ALA A 18 -5.54 2.51 7.48
C ALA A 18 -6.32 2.45 6.15
N LEU A 19 -6.55 3.60 5.49
CA LEU A 19 -7.18 3.61 4.17
C LEU A 19 -6.37 2.81 3.14
N CYS A 20 -5.05 2.94 3.15
CA CYS A 20 -4.16 2.16 2.29
C CYS A 20 -4.25 0.65 2.57
N LEU A 21 -4.30 0.26 3.85
CA LEU A 21 -4.46 -1.13 4.26
C LEU A 21 -5.80 -1.72 3.85
N TYR A 22 -6.88 -0.95 4.00
CA TYR A 22 -8.20 -1.35 3.51
C TYR A 22 -8.18 -1.60 2.01
N ARG A 23 -7.61 -0.66 1.24
CA ARG A 23 -7.53 -0.82 -0.22
C ARG A 23 -6.67 -2.02 -0.61
N CYS A 24 -5.64 -2.34 0.18
CA CYS A 24 -4.86 -3.55 -0.03
C CYS A 24 -5.73 -4.80 0.09
N LEU A 25 -6.48 -4.97 1.19
CA LEU A 25 -7.40 -6.11 1.36
C LEU A 25 -8.42 -6.20 0.22
N GLU A 26 -8.96 -5.07 -0.21
CA GLU A 26 -9.92 -5.03 -1.32
C GLU A 26 -9.33 -5.54 -2.62
N LEU A 27 -8.12 -5.09 -2.96
CA LEU A 27 -7.41 -5.56 -4.15
C LEU A 27 -7.04 -7.04 -4.06
N LEU A 28 -6.65 -7.55 -2.88
CA LEU A 28 -6.40 -8.99 -2.69
C LEU A 28 -7.67 -9.80 -2.99
N SER A 29 -8.81 -9.41 -2.41
CA SER A 29 -10.07 -10.11 -2.62
C SER A 29 -10.52 -10.05 -4.09
N GLN A 30 -10.41 -8.88 -4.72
CA GLN A 30 -10.75 -8.67 -6.13
C GLN A 30 -9.89 -9.52 -7.05
N GLN A 31 -8.58 -9.58 -6.82
CA GLN A 31 -7.67 -10.39 -7.62
C GLN A 31 -8.04 -11.87 -7.53
N ARG A 32 -8.31 -12.39 -6.32
CA ARG A 32 -8.68 -13.80 -6.14
C ARG A 32 -10.03 -14.12 -6.78
N LEU A 33 -11.03 -13.26 -6.62
CA LEU A 33 -12.36 -13.43 -7.24
C LEU A 33 -12.29 -13.39 -8.77
N ALA A 34 -11.39 -12.58 -9.34
CA ALA A 34 -11.19 -12.55 -10.79
C ALA A 34 -10.74 -13.90 -11.37
N LEU A 35 -10.00 -14.72 -10.61
CA LEU A 35 -9.63 -16.09 -11.01
C LEU A 35 -10.84 -17.05 -11.13
N TRP A 36 -11.96 -16.66 -10.53
CA TRP A 36 -13.26 -17.34 -10.63
C TRP A 36 -14.19 -16.68 -11.66
N GLY A 37 -13.73 -15.62 -12.34
CA GLY A 37 -14.51 -14.85 -13.30
C GLY A 37 -15.51 -13.88 -12.65
N ILE A 38 -15.35 -13.57 -11.36
CA ILE A 38 -16.26 -12.70 -10.61
C ILE A 38 -15.65 -11.29 -10.52
N SER A 39 -16.41 -10.28 -10.96
CA SER A 39 -16.07 -8.87 -10.72
C SER A 39 -16.89 -8.29 -9.56
N THR A 40 -16.28 -7.43 -8.74
CA THR A 40 -16.96 -6.86 -7.56
C THR A 40 -17.83 -5.65 -7.88
N ASP A 41 -17.66 -5.02 -9.05
CA ASP A 41 -18.44 -3.86 -9.50
C ASP A 41 -19.69 -4.27 -10.31
N ARG A 42 -19.56 -5.33 -11.09
CA ARG A 42 -20.62 -5.93 -11.92
C ARG A 42 -20.52 -7.45 -11.79
N PRO A 43 -21.10 -8.03 -10.72
CA PRO A 43 -20.95 -9.46 -10.46
C PRO A 43 -21.63 -10.31 -11.53
N ASP A 44 -20.87 -11.24 -12.08
CA ASP A 44 -21.36 -12.38 -12.84
C ASP A 44 -20.80 -13.66 -12.22
N PHE A 45 -21.68 -14.60 -11.90
CA PHE A 45 -21.33 -15.87 -11.28
C PHE A 45 -21.42 -17.05 -12.24
N ALA A 46 -21.76 -16.84 -13.51
CA ALA A 46 -21.97 -17.94 -14.45
C ALA A 46 -20.74 -18.86 -14.56
N ALA A 47 -19.54 -18.29 -14.63
CA ALA A 47 -18.29 -19.06 -14.67
C ALA A 47 -18.02 -19.81 -13.34
N ALA A 48 -18.25 -19.14 -12.22
CA ALA A 48 -18.06 -19.71 -10.90
C ALA A 48 -19.06 -20.85 -10.62
N LEU A 49 -20.33 -20.69 -10.98
CA LEU A 49 -21.39 -21.68 -10.81
C LEU A 49 -21.17 -22.93 -11.68
N ARG A 50 -20.61 -22.78 -12.90
CA ARG A 50 -20.21 -23.95 -13.70
C ARG A 50 -19.14 -24.79 -13.01
N ARG A 51 -18.17 -24.14 -12.37
CA ARG A 51 -17.08 -24.81 -11.63
C ARG A 51 -17.52 -25.29 -10.25
N LYS A 52 -18.48 -24.59 -9.64
CA LYS A 52 -18.97 -24.83 -8.29
C LYS A 52 -20.50 -24.67 -8.22
N PRO A 53 -21.27 -25.69 -8.63
CA PRO A 53 -22.73 -25.57 -8.76
C PRO A 53 -23.47 -25.23 -7.47
N ARG A 54 -22.92 -25.60 -6.30
CA ARG A 54 -23.50 -25.32 -4.98
C ARG A 54 -23.00 -24.01 -4.36
N LEU A 55 -22.45 -23.08 -5.15
CA LEU A 55 -21.88 -21.83 -4.62
C LEU A 55 -22.89 -21.01 -3.83
N GLU A 56 -24.15 -20.94 -4.27
CA GLU A 56 -25.18 -20.16 -3.58
C GLU A 56 -25.49 -20.73 -2.18
N ASP A 57 -25.69 -22.04 -2.08
CA ASP A 57 -25.92 -22.72 -0.78
C ASP A 57 -24.73 -22.51 0.16
N ARG A 58 -23.51 -22.67 -0.38
CA ARG A 58 -22.28 -22.48 0.38
C ARG A 58 -22.10 -21.04 0.85
N TYR A 59 -22.44 -20.07 0.02
CA TYR A 59 -22.41 -18.66 0.41
C TYR A 59 -23.44 -18.34 1.50
N ARG A 60 -24.60 -19.00 1.46
CA ARG A 60 -25.61 -18.91 2.52
C ARG A 60 -25.11 -19.50 3.84
N ASP A 61 -24.41 -20.63 3.80
CA ASP A 61 -23.84 -21.26 4.98
C ASP A 61 -22.71 -20.42 5.59
N VAL A 62 -21.84 -19.85 4.76
CA VAL A 62 -20.84 -18.87 5.23
C VAL A 62 -21.53 -17.66 5.87
N SER A 63 -22.56 -17.10 5.23
CA SER A 63 -23.30 -15.96 5.78
C SER A 63 -23.95 -16.27 7.14
N ARG A 64 -24.46 -17.51 7.32
CA ARG A 64 -24.99 -18.00 8.61
C ARG A 64 -23.90 -18.09 9.66
N ALA A 65 -22.74 -18.65 9.32
CA ALA A 65 -21.60 -18.75 10.23
C ALA A 65 -21.11 -17.36 10.69
N GLN A 66 -21.27 -16.33 9.85
CA GLN A 66 -20.98 -14.93 10.20
C GLN A 66 -22.14 -14.23 10.95
N GLY A 67 -23.16 -14.95 11.40
CA GLY A 67 -24.25 -14.40 12.21
C GLY A 67 -25.25 -13.50 11.45
N ARG A 68 -25.26 -13.53 10.12
CA ARG A 68 -26.16 -12.70 9.31
C ARG A 68 -27.60 -13.22 9.41
N ARG A 69 -28.50 -12.40 9.96
CA ARG A 69 -29.92 -12.75 10.18
C ARG A 69 -30.76 -12.75 8.90
N ARG A 70 -30.37 -11.98 7.88
CA ARG A 70 -31.09 -11.86 6.60
C ARG A 70 -30.29 -12.57 5.52
N PHE A 71 -30.93 -13.55 4.88
CA PHE A 71 -30.33 -14.34 3.82
C PHE A 71 -30.57 -13.65 2.48
N TYR A 72 -29.48 -13.22 1.87
CA TYR A 72 -29.47 -12.82 0.47
C TYR A 72 -28.76 -13.92 -0.31
N GLY A 73 -29.23 -14.18 -1.53
CA GLY A 73 -28.50 -15.04 -2.46
C GLY A 73 -27.17 -14.41 -2.87
N LEU A 74 -26.59 -14.91 -3.96
CA LEU A 74 -25.41 -14.26 -4.53
C LEU A 74 -25.74 -12.79 -4.88
N PRO A 75 -24.80 -11.86 -4.64
CA PRO A 75 -25.06 -10.43 -4.83
C PRO A 75 -25.35 -10.12 -6.30
N ASP A 76 -26.44 -9.39 -6.58
CA ASP A 76 -26.86 -8.98 -7.92
C ASP A 76 -26.30 -7.60 -8.34
N ARG A 77 -25.59 -6.93 -7.42
CA ARG A 77 -25.00 -5.59 -7.58
C ARG A 77 -23.60 -5.55 -7.01
N SER A 78 -22.92 -4.42 -7.22
CA SER A 78 -21.62 -4.18 -6.62
C SER A 78 -21.64 -4.43 -5.11
N PHE A 79 -20.57 -5.02 -4.61
CA PHE A 79 -20.46 -5.41 -3.21
C PHE A 79 -19.12 -5.01 -2.60
N GLY A 80 -19.12 -4.80 -1.29
CA GLY A 80 -17.94 -4.34 -0.55
C GLY A 80 -17.02 -5.47 -0.11
N LEU A 81 -15.91 -5.07 0.51
CA LEU A 81 -14.81 -5.92 0.96
C LEU A 81 -15.25 -7.23 1.63
N PHE A 82 -16.08 -7.14 2.66
CA PHE A 82 -16.42 -8.31 3.45
C PHE A 82 -17.27 -9.33 2.68
N VAL A 83 -18.15 -8.86 1.79
CA VAL A 83 -18.89 -9.76 0.88
C VAL A 83 -17.92 -10.51 -0.04
N GLY A 84 -16.85 -9.85 -0.51
CA GLY A 84 -15.79 -10.50 -1.28
C GLY A 84 -15.12 -11.64 -0.51
N TYR A 85 -14.79 -11.44 0.76
CA TYR A 85 -14.18 -12.49 1.59
C TYR A 85 -15.16 -13.63 1.93
N MET A 86 -16.45 -13.34 2.14
CA MET A 86 -17.47 -14.39 2.27
C MET A 86 -17.58 -15.24 1.00
N LEU A 87 -17.52 -14.62 -0.19
CA LEU A 87 -17.52 -15.32 -1.46
C LEU A 87 -16.27 -16.20 -1.61
N LEU A 88 -15.09 -15.70 -1.27
CA LEU A 88 -13.86 -16.48 -1.27
C LEU A 88 -13.94 -17.70 -0.34
N ALA A 89 -14.53 -17.54 0.85
CA ALA A 89 -14.74 -18.66 1.75
C ALA A 89 -15.74 -19.68 1.16
N ALA A 90 -16.83 -19.22 0.55
CA ALA A 90 -17.78 -20.09 -0.14
C ALA A 90 -17.12 -20.83 -1.34
N LEU A 91 -16.13 -20.21 -1.97
CA LEU A 91 -15.33 -20.77 -3.06
C LEU A 91 -14.21 -21.73 -2.60
N ASP A 92 -14.02 -21.96 -1.29
CA ASP A 92 -12.85 -22.69 -0.74
C ASP A 92 -11.52 -22.09 -1.20
N ASP A 93 -11.46 -20.76 -1.32
CA ASP A 93 -10.23 -20.11 -1.77
C ASP A 93 -9.13 -20.24 -0.70
N GLN A 94 -7.95 -20.70 -1.11
CA GLN A 94 -6.83 -20.95 -0.21
C GLN A 94 -6.37 -19.70 0.57
N LEU A 95 -6.62 -18.48 0.06
CA LEU A 95 -6.29 -17.26 0.79
C LEU A 95 -6.98 -17.22 2.17
N VAL A 96 -8.20 -17.73 2.24
CA VAL A 96 -9.07 -17.66 3.43
C VAL A 96 -9.31 -19.03 4.07
N ALA A 97 -8.66 -20.09 3.56
CA ALA A 97 -8.73 -21.41 4.17
C ALA A 97 -8.28 -21.32 5.64
N ASP A 98 -9.13 -21.80 6.55
CA ASP A 98 -8.93 -21.77 8.00
C ASP A 98 -8.61 -20.37 8.56
N TYR A 99 -9.01 -19.31 7.86
CA TYR A 99 -8.86 -17.94 8.32
C TYR A 99 -10.19 -17.42 8.91
N PRO A 100 -10.17 -16.86 10.14
CA PRO A 100 -11.36 -16.26 10.75
C PRO A 100 -11.72 -14.94 10.05
N ILE A 101 -12.50 -15.01 8.96
CA ILE A 101 -12.87 -13.84 8.14
C ILE A 101 -13.66 -12.78 8.92
N ASP A 102 -14.29 -13.13 10.04
CA ASP A 102 -14.94 -12.21 10.98
C ASP A 102 -13.98 -11.15 11.55
N GLN A 103 -12.67 -11.45 11.60
CA GLN A 103 -11.64 -10.47 11.96
C GLN A 103 -11.57 -9.32 10.95
N ILE A 104 -11.80 -9.60 9.67
CA ILE A 104 -11.84 -8.59 8.60
C ILE A 104 -13.07 -7.69 8.80
N GLU A 105 -14.23 -8.28 9.07
CA GLU A 105 -15.47 -7.51 9.31
C GLU A 105 -15.30 -6.53 10.48
N ARG A 106 -14.79 -7.01 11.61
CA ARG A 106 -14.57 -6.17 12.81
C ARG A 106 -13.70 -4.95 12.52
N GLN A 107 -12.58 -5.12 11.79
CA GLN A 107 -11.70 -3.99 11.50
C GLN A 107 -12.24 -3.06 10.40
N THR A 108 -13.04 -3.56 9.47
CA THR A 108 -13.74 -2.69 8.51
C THR A 108 -14.79 -1.80 9.20
N HIS A 109 -15.36 -2.24 10.33
CA HIS A 109 -16.26 -1.42 11.14
C HIS A 109 -15.53 -0.25 11.82
N VAL A 110 -14.29 -0.45 12.28
CA VAL A 110 -13.43 0.62 12.83
C VAL A 110 -13.17 1.71 11.78
N ARG A 111 -12.97 1.33 10.51
CA ARG A 111 -12.88 2.31 9.40
C ARG A 111 -14.18 3.09 9.25
N ASN A 112 -15.33 2.43 9.27
CA ASN A 112 -16.64 3.08 9.12
C ASN A 112 -16.93 4.11 10.22
N GLN A 113 -16.29 3.97 11.39
CA GLN A 113 -16.36 4.91 12.52
C GLN A 113 -15.28 6.01 12.49
N SER A 114 -14.33 5.96 11.56
CA SER A 114 -13.26 6.95 11.43
C SER A 114 -13.65 8.16 10.58
N ILE A 115 -12.98 9.30 10.81
CA ILE A 115 -13.18 10.60 10.13
C ILE A 115 -13.13 10.51 8.60
N LEU A 116 -12.33 9.59 8.04
CA LEU A 116 -12.14 9.48 6.58
C LEU A 116 -13.18 8.60 5.86
N ALA A 117 -14.11 7.97 6.58
CA ALA A 117 -15.23 7.26 5.96
C ALA A 117 -16.55 7.96 6.31
N HIS A 118 -17.01 7.86 7.56
CA HIS A 118 -18.33 8.38 7.99
C HIS A 118 -18.43 8.74 9.50
N GLY A 119 -17.33 8.79 10.26
CA GLY A 119 -17.34 9.09 11.71
C GLY A 119 -16.62 10.38 12.12
N PHE A 120 -16.48 10.62 13.43
CA PHE A 120 -15.85 11.83 14.00
C PHE A 120 -14.60 11.55 14.84
N ARG A 121 -14.09 10.31 14.83
CA ARG A 121 -12.92 9.89 15.63
C ARG A 121 -11.71 9.58 14.75
N LEU A 122 -10.53 10.01 15.22
CA LEU A 122 -9.24 9.57 14.68
C LEU A 122 -8.99 8.11 15.06
N ILE A 123 -8.43 7.33 14.13
CA ILE A 123 -7.97 5.96 14.43
C ILE A 123 -6.77 6.04 15.40
N THR A 124 -6.85 5.27 16.49
CA THR A 124 -5.74 5.15 17.44
C THR A 124 -4.63 4.26 16.88
N GLU A 125 -3.41 4.42 17.40
CA GLU A 125 -2.27 3.57 17.01
C GLU A 125 -2.56 2.08 17.26
N THR A 126 -3.19 1.73 18.40
CA THR A 126 -3.56 0.34 18.72
C THR A 126 -4.55 -0.25 17.71
N GLU A 127 -5.57 0.52 17.32
CA GLU A 127 -6.54 0.09 16.29
C GLU A 127 -5.86 -0.08 14.93
N TYR A 128 -4.97 0.85 14.60
CA TYR A 128 -4.19 0.80 13.39
C TYR A 128 -3.27 -0.43 13.35
N ASP A 129 -2.54 -0.71 14.42
CA ASP A 129 -1.64 -1.86 14.51
C ASP A 129 -2.38 -3.19 14.44
N SER A 130 -3.53 -3.29 15.11
CA SER A 130 -4.40 -4.46 15.02
C SER A 130 -4.87 -4.69 13.59
N PHE A 131 -5.25 -3.62 12.89
CA PHE A 131 -5.66 -3.73 11.50
C PHE A 131 -4.49 -4.08 10.57
N ARG A 132 -3.32 -3.49 10.80
CA ARG A 132 -2.08 -3.82 10.12
C ARG A 132 -1.78 -5.31 10.19
N GLU A 133 -1.81 -5.89 11.38
CA GLU A 133 -1.45 -7.29 11.59
C GLU A 133 -2.34 -8.25 10.77
N ILE A 134 -3.63 -7.95 10.68
CA ILE A 134 -4.57 -8.68 9.80
C ILE A 134 -4.16 -8.58 8.34
N VAL A 135 -3.83 -7.38 7.86
CA VAL A 135 -3.44 -7.18 6.45
C VAL A 135 -2.12 -7.87 6.14
N GLU A 136 -1.14 -7.79 7.04
CA GLU A 136 0.14 -8.50 6.88
C GLU A 136 -0.06 -10.01 6.81
N THR A 137 -0.88 -10.57 7.72
CA THR A 137 -1.19 -12.00 7.73
C THR A 137 -1.83 -12.45 6.42
N LEU A 138 -2.78 -11.66 5.89
CA LEU A 138 -3.43 -11.98 4.61
C LEU A 138 -2.51 -11.77 3.41
N LEU A 139 -1.58 -10.82 3.46
CA LEU A 139 -0.55 -10.65 2.44
C LEU A 139 0.39 -11.85 2.41
N ASP A 140 0.87 -12.32 3.55
CA ASP A 140 1.75 -13.49 3.62
C ASP A 140 1.05 -14.74 3.09
N ARG A 141 -0.22 -14.94 3.48
CA ARG A 141 -1.07 -16.00 2.90
C ARG A 141 -1.23 -15.85 1.40
N PHE A 142 -1.46 -14.64 0.91
CA PHE A 142 -1.61 -14.37 -0.51
C PHE A 142 -0.36 -14.74 -1.31
N PHE A 143 0.83 -14.33 -0.85
CA PHE A 143 2.09 -14.67 -1.49
C PHE A 143 2.41 -16.17 -1.42
N ALA A 144 2.06 -16.84 -0.31
CA ALA A 144 2.16 -18.29 -0.20
C ALA A 144 1.28 -19.00 -1.24
N VAL A 145 0.03 -18.54 -1.43
CA VAL A 145 -0.89 -19.09 -2.44
C VAL A 145 -0.40 -18.84 -3.86
N LEU A 146 0.24 -17.71 -4.12
CA LEU A 146 0.86 -17.40 -5.42
C LEU A 146 2.21 -18.09 -5.64
N ALA A 147 2.73 -18.83 -4.65
CA ALA A 147 4.06 -19.42 -4.66
C ALA A 147 5.16 -18.42 -5.11
N THR A 148 5.02 -17.16 -4.69
CA THR A 148 5.91 -16.06 -5.08
C THR A 148 6.54 -15.47 -3.84
N ASP A 149 7.84 -15.14 -3.89
CA ASP A 149 8.50 -14.50 -2.78
C ASP A 149 8.03 -13.05 -2.62
N ARG A 150 7.44 -12.78 -1.46
CA ARG A 150 7.00 -11.44 -1.06
C ARG A 150 8.16 -10.45 -1.07
N ALA A 151 9.32 -10.84 -0.55
CA ALA A 151 10.47 -9.95 -0.45
C ALA A 151 10.97 -9.55 -1.85
N PHE A 152 11.08 -10.52 -2.75
CA PHE A 152 11.37 -10.27 -4.16
C PHE A 152 10.35 -9.35 -4.82
N TRP A 153 9.05 -9.56 -4.58
CA TRP A 153 8.00 -8.72 -5.17
C TRP A 153 8.07 -7.27 -4.67
N GLU A 154 8.25 -7.09 -3.36
CA GLU A 154 8.38 -5.76 -2.75
C GLU A 154 9.64 -5.02 -3.23
N ALA A 155 10.73 -5.74 -3.48
CA ALA A 155 11.96 -5.19 -4.05
C ALA A 155 11.82 -4.84 -5.54
N THR A 156 11.15 -5.71 -6.32
CA THR A 156 10.98 -5.55 -7.77
C THR A 156 10.02 -4.43 -8.12
N TYR A 157 8.89 -4.35 -7.41
CA TYR A 157 7.87 -3.32 -7.61
C TYR A 157 8.06 -2.13 -6.68
N HIS A 158 9.32 -1.84 -6.33
CA HIS A 158 9.71 -0.52 -5.89
C HIS A 158 9.24 0.51 -6.93
N LEU A 159 8.13 1.19 -6.64
CA LEU A 159 7.68 2.36 -7.40
C LEU A 159 8.86 3.33 -7.45
N TYR A 160 9.48 3.38 -8.63
CA TYR A 160 10.58 4.26 -9.01
C TYR A 160 10.24 5.68 -8.55
N ASN A 161 10.98 6.19 -7.58
CA ASN A 161 11.00 7.61 -7.27
C ASN A 161 12.35 8.14 -7.74
N PRO A 162 12.44 8.82 -8.90
CA PRO A 162 13.64 9.55 -9.28
C PRO A 162 13.62 10.84 -8.47
N SER A 163 14.16 10.81 -7.27
CA SER A 163 14.63 12.00 -6.59
C SER A 163 15.75 11.58 -5.65
N PRO A 164 17.02 11.81 -6.02
CA PRO A 164 18.10 11.67 -5.07
C PRO A 164 17.87 12.65 -3.91
N PRO A 165 18.39 12.38 -2.71
CA PRO A 165 18.33 13.32 -1.62
C PRO A 165 18.92 14.65 -2.12
N ARG A 166 18.13 15.73 -2.11
CA ARG A 166 18.70 17.08 -2.13
C ARG A 166 19.62 17.12 -0.92
N ARG A 167 20.93 17.06 -1.16
CA ARG A 167 21.91 17.47 -0.16
C ARG A 167 21.61 18.93 0.14
N LEU A 168 20.87 19.18 1.21
CA LEU A 168 20.96 20.44 1.92
C LEU A 168 22.38 20.46 2.48
N ASN A 169 23.22 21.28 1.83
CA ASN A 169 24.55 21.78 2.24
C ASN A 169 25.55 21.64 1.09
N ASP A 170 25.48 22.53 0.10
CA ASP A 170 26.67 22.85 -0.71
C ASP A 170 26.65 24.26 -1.37
N THR A 171 25.82 25.18 -0.89
CA THR A 171 25.73 26.55 -1.44
C THR A 171 26.17 27.66 -0.49
N ARG A 172 26.58 27.34 0.74
CA ARG A 172 27.23 28.32 1.63
C ARG A 172 28.76 28.26 1.61
N GLU A 173 29.35 27.08 1.40
CA GLU A 173 30.82 26.94 1.40
C GLU A 173 31.47 27.44 0.10
N ARG A 174 30.84 27.24 -1.07
CA ARG A 174 31.36 27.79 -2.34
C ARG A 174 31.31 29.33 -2.43
N ARG A 175 30.41 30.00 -1.73
CA ARG A 175 30.37 31.48 -1.72
C ARG A 175 31.46 32.08 -0.83
N GLN A 176 31.81 31.45 0.28
CA GLN A 176 32.90 31.94 1.14
C GLN A 176 34.29 31.69 0.55
N GLN A 177 34.50 30.57 -0.16
CA GLN A 177 35.78 30.31 -0.84
C GLN A 177 36.01 31.19 -2.07
N THR A 178 34.95 31.55 -2.80
CA THR A 178 35.08 32.45 -3.98
C THR A 178 35.30 33.91 -3.58
N GLN A 179 34.89 34.33 -2.37
CA GLN A 179 35.10 35.69 -1.87
C GLN A 179 36.49 35.92 -1.24
N GLN A 180 37.17 34.85 -0.79
CA GLN A 180 38.56 34.96 -0.30
C GLN A 180 39.60 35.01 -1.42
N LEU A 181 39.31 34.44 -2.60
CA LEU A 181 40.22 34.45 -3.75
C LEU A 181 40.17 35.75 -4.59
N ALA A 182 39.18 36.61 -4.36
CA ALA A 182 39.01 37.87 -5.13
C ALA A 182 39.67 39.11 -4.48
N ASN A 183 40.34 38.97 -3.32
CA ASN A 183 40.91 40.10 -2.56
C ASN A 183 42.46 40.13 -2.54
N VAL A 184 43.14 39.44 -3.45
CA VAL A 184 44.58 39.61 -3.64
C VAL A 184 44.81 40.62 -4.76
N SER A 185 45.16 41.84 -4.35
CA SER A 185 45.53 42.98 -5.20
C SER A 185 46.70 42.67 -6.15
N PRO A 186 46.72 43.18 -7.39
CA PRO A 186 47.85 43.00 -8.30
C PRO A 186 49.03 43.90 -7.91
N ALA A 187 50.23 43.32 -7.80
CA ALA A 187 51.48 44.05 -7.65
C ALA A 187 51.89 44.71 -9.00
N PRO A 188 52.59 45.86 -8.96
CA PRO A 188 52.81 46.69 -10.14
C PRO A 188 53.88 46.12 -11.08
N ALA A 189 53.70 46.37 -12.38
CA ALA A 189 54.63 46.06 -13.45
C ALA A 189 55.97 46.79 -13.26
N ALA A 190 57.07 46.02 -13.22
CA ALA A 190 58.43 46.55 -13.26
C ALA A 190 59.03 46.32 -14.66
N ALA A 191 59.52 47.42 -15.23
CA ALA A 191 60.16 47.50 -16.53
C ALA A 191 61.53 46.78 -16.54
N THR A 192 61.82 46.07 -17.63
CA THR A 192 63.13 45.45 -17.90
C THR A 192 63.97 46.37 -18.77
N PRO A 193 65.24 46.70 -18.39
CA PRO A 193 66.14 47.47 -19.23
C PRO A 193 66.93 46.60 -20.20
N ALA A 194 67.33 47.21 -21.32
CA ALA A 194 68.19 46.66 -22.36
C ALA A 194 69.69 46.67 -22.00
N HIS A 195 70.45 45.76 -22.63
CA HIS A 195 71.91 45.66 -22.90
C HIS A 195 72.39 44.24 -22.57
N SER A 196 73.26 43.53 -23.30
CA SER A 196 74.00 43.68 -24.56
C SER A 196 74.60 42.30 -24.91
N ARG A 197 75.03 42.15 -26.17
CA ARG A 197 75.65 40.97 -26.87
C ARG A 197 76.80 40.25 -26.14
N PRO A 198 77.19 39.05 -26.64
CA PRO A 198 78.40 39.00 -27.50
C PRO A 198 78.27 38.10 -28.74
N GLY A 199 79.06 38.40 -29.79
CA GLY A 199 79.14 37.68 -31.06
C GLY A 199 79.31 38.62 -32.24
#